data_AF-A0A1C3P556-F1
#
_entry.id   AF-A0A1C3P556-F1
#
_cell.length_a   1.000
_cell.length_b   1.000
_cell.length_c   1.000
_cell.angle_alpha   90.00
_cell.angle_beta   90.00
_cell.angle_gamma   90.00
#
_symmetry.space_group_name_H-M   'P 1'
#
loop_
_entity.id
_entity.type
_entity.pdbx_description
1 polymer ?
#
loop_
_entity_poly.entity_id
_entity_poly.type
_entity_poly.pdbx_seq_one_letter_code
_entity_poly.pdbx_strand_id
1 'polypeptide(L)'
;MRALLAAHANTAWFLTAVLADAPAYRPPYQQPRYLHRQTGGASYRGMAAPAGDPGPVAADRYACPHGDYVWYRPDIGTPIGACPTHHVPLVRA
;
A
#
# COMPACT_ATOMS: atom_id res chain seq x y z
N MET A 1 8.76 17.00 13.86
CA MET A 1 9.43 16.45 12.66
C MET A 1 10.84 17.03 12.45
N ARG A 2 11.01 18.32 12.09
CA ARG A 2 12.36 18.93 11.91
C ARG A 2 13.26 18.84 13.14
N ALA A 3 12.69 19.02 14.33
CA ALA A 3 13.41 18.82 15.60
C ALA A 3 13.90 17.37 15.79
N LEU A 4 13.13 16.38 15.31
CA LEU A 4 13.48 14.95 15.39
C LEU A 4 14.64 14.60 14.46
N LEU A 5 14.61 15.15 13.23
CA LEU A 5 15.68 15.00 12.23
C LEU A 5 16.96 15.74 12.65
N ALA A 6 16.84 16.94 13.23
CA ALA A 6 17.99 17.72 13.71
C ALA A 6 18.66 17.10 14.94
N ALA A 7 17.88 16.50 15.85
CA ALA A 7 18.41 15.82 17.02
C ALA A 7 19.16 14.50 16.69
N HIS A 8 18.99 13.97 15.48
CA HIS A 8 19.55 12.68 15.08
C HIS A 8 20.22 12.78 13.70
N ALA A 9 21.25 13.64 13.59
CA ALA A 9 21.93 13.95 12.33
C ALA A 9 22.39 12.70 11.55
N ASN A 10 22.84 11.67 12.26
CA ASN A 10 23.42 10.45 11.68
C ASN A 10 22.35 9.56 11.01
N THR A 11 21.12 9.55 11.54
CA THR A 11 19.99 8.74 11.04
C THR A 11 18.94 9.58 10.30
N ALA A 12 19.12 10.89 10.26
CA ALA A 12 18.25 11.83 9.56
C ALA A 12 18.07 11.45 8.08
N TRP A 13 19.13 11.04 7.38
CA TRP A 13 19.03 10.65 5.97
C TRP A 13 18.13 9.41 5.78
N PHE A 14 18.24 8.43 6.67
CA PHE A 14 17.45 7.19 6.62
C PHE A 14 15.99 7.45 6.95
N LEU A 15 15.71 8.22 8.00
CA LEU A 15 14.34 8.65 8.30
C LEU A 15 13.76 9.50 7.17
N THR A 16 14.57 10.34 6.54
CA THR A 16 14.16 11.09 5.35
C THR A 16 13.86 10.16 4.18
N ALA A 17 14.65 9.09 3.96
CA ALA A 17 14.42 8.09 2.92
C ALA A 17 13.21 7.20 3.18
N VAL A 18 12.98 6.77 4.42
CA VAL A 18 11.82 5.95 4.83
C VAL A 18 10.52 6.76 4.84
N LEU A 19 10.58 8.03 5.22
CA LEU A 19 9.44 8.95 5.03
C LEU A 19 9.22 9.29 3.56
N ALA A 20 10.28 9.30 2.74
CA ALA A 20 10.18 9.46 1.29
C ALA A 20 9.70 8.18 0.58
N ASP A 21 9.94 7.00 1.16
CA ASP A 21 9.55 5.70 0.62
C ASP A 21 8.78 4.89 1.68
N ALA A 22 7.45 4.97 1.62
CA ALA A 22 6.56 4.17 2.46
C ALA A 22 5.86 3.07 1.62
N PRO A 23 6.51 1.95 1.31
CA PRO A 23 5.97 0.93 0.42
C PRO A 23 4.82 0.10 1.04
N ALA A 24 4.75 -0.03 2.36
CA ALA A 24 3.65 -0.72 3.05
C ALA A 24 2.37 0.11 3.14
N TYR A 25 2.49 1.44 3.05
CA TYR A 25 1.38 2.37 2.90
C TYR A 25 1.12 2.72 1.42
N ARG A 26 1.91 2.18 0.48
CA ARG A 26 1.64 2.40 -0.93
C ARG A 26 0.33 1.69 -1.29
N PRO A 27 -0.61 2.41 -1.92
CA PRO A 27 -1.76 1.80 -2.55
C PRO A 27 -1.29 0.65 -3.47
N PRO A 28 -2.07 -0.43 -3.60
CA PRO A 28 -1.65 -1.64 -4.33
C PRO A 28 -1.03 -1.33 -5.69
N TYR A 29 -1.62 -0.43 -6.47
CA TYR A 29 -1.14 -0.03 -7.80
C TYR A 29 0.24 0.66 -7.85
N GLN A 30 0.77 1.16 -6.73
CA GLN A 30 2.12 1.75 -6.66
C GLN A 30 3.16 0.78 -6.13
N GLN A 31 2.76 -0.41 -5.69
CA GLN A 31 3.74 -1.35 -5.15
C GLN A 31 4.58 -1.97 -6.29
N PRO A 32 5.91 -2.08 -6.13
CA PRO A 32 6.81 -2.57 -7.17
C PRO A 32 6.40 -3.90 -7.80
N ARG A 33 5.77 -4.79 -7.02
CA ARG A 33 5.22 -6.08 -7.48
C ARG A 33 4.14 -5.97 -8.56
N TYR A 34 3.35 -4.90 -8.57
CA TYR A 34 2.34 -4.66 -9.61
C TYR A 34 2.92 -3.90 -10.81
N LEU A 35 3.95 -3.06 -10.59
CA LEU A 35 4.68 -2.39 -11.67
C LEU A 35 5.46 -3.39 -12.53
N HIS A 36 6.07 -4.41 -11.91
CA HIS A 36 6.83 -5.42 -12.64
C HIS A 36 5.97 -6.26 -13.60
N ARG A 37 4.66 -6.37 -13.31
CA ARG A 37 3.70 -7.04 -14.19
C ARG A 37 3.27 -6.18 -15.40
N GLN A 38 3.34 -4.86 -15.27
CA GLN A 38 2.93 -3.91 -16.31
C GLN A 38 4.06 -3.64 -17.31
N THR A 39 5.31 -3.60 -16.85
CA THR A 39 6.49 -3.40 -17.71
C THR A 39 7.03 -4.72 -18.26
N GLY A 40 6.23 -5.47 -19.02
CA GLY A 40 6.68 -6.46 -20.03
C GLY A 40 7.93 -7.30 -19.73
N GLY A 41 8.15 -7.72 -18.48
CA GLY A 41 9.37 -8.40 -18.08
C GLY A 41 9.23 -9.90 -18.27
N ALA A 42 9.44 -10.34 -19.51
CA ALA A 42 9.70 -11.71 -19.93
C ALA A 42 8.99 -12.81 -19.12
N SER A 43 7.96 -13.39 -19.75
CA SER A 43 7.79 -14.84 -19.84
C SER A 43 8.84 -15.63 -19.04
N TYR A 44 8.46 -16.12 -17.87
CA TYR A 44 9.17 -17.24 -17.28
C TYR A 44 9.15 -18.35 -18.35
N ARG A 45 10.28 -18.55 -19.04
CA ARG A 45 10.48 -19.58 -20.07
C ARG A 45 9.54 -19.52 -21.29
N GLY A 46 9.27 -18.34 -21.86
CA GLY A 46 8.55 -18.28 -23.15
C GLY A 46 7.06 -18.66 -23.08
N MET A 47 6.45 -18.72 -21.90
CA MET A 47 4.98 -18.78 -21.81
C MET A 47 4.37 -17.42 -22.12
N ALA A 48 3.38 -17.41 -23.02
CA ALA A 48 2.50 -16.27 -23.22
C ALA A 48 1.88 -15.87 -21.88
N ALA A 49 1.81 -14.57 -21.60
CA ALA A 49 1.07 -14.09 -20.43
C ALA A 49 -0.36 -14.62 -20.51
N PRO A 50 -0.93 -15.14 -19.40
CA PRO A 50 -2.30 -15.63 -19.40
C PRO A 50 -3.25 -14.54 -19.89
N ALA A 51 -4.26 -14.93 -20.66
CA ALA A 51 -5.29 -14.02 -21.14
C ALA A 51 -5.96 -13.32 -19.96
N GLY A 52 -5.93 -11.99 -19.95
CA GLY A 52 -6.50 -11.16 -18.89
C GLY A 52 -5.77 -9.83 -18.80
N ASP A 53 -6.47 -8.81 -18.29
CA ASP A 53 -5.85 -7.51 -18.01
C ASP A 53 -4.85 -7.67 -16.84
N PRO A 54 -3.54 -7.40 -17.04
CA PRO A 54 -2.56 -7.41 -15.95
C PRO A 54 -2.71 -6.22 -15.00
N GLY A 55 -3.67 -5.32 -15.26
CA GLY A 55 -4.00 -4.18 -14.44
C GLY A 55 -4.23 -4.53 -12.97
N PRO A 56 -3.96 -3.59 -12.06
CA PRO A 56 -4.17 -3.80 -10.63
C PRO A 56 -5.67 -4.02 -10.36
N VAL A 57 -6.01 -5.15 -9.72
CA VAL A 57 -7.37 -5.34 -9.20
C VAL A 57 -7.58 -4.35 -8.06
N ALA A 58 -8.64 -3.55 -8.14
CA ALA A 58 -8.98 -2.59 -7.10
C ALA A 58 -9.24 -3.34 -5.79
N ALA A 59 -8.40 -3.09 -4.78
CA ALA A 59 -8.64 -3.60 -3.43
C ALA A 59 -9.91 -2.95 -2.87
N ASP A 60 -10.75 -3.75 -2.20
CA ASP A 60 -11.92 -3.24 -1.50
C ASP A 60 -11.48 -2.16 -0.49
N ARG A 61 -12.10 -0.98 -0.62
CA ARG A 61 -11.84 0.18 0.22
C ARG A 61 -12.82 0.19 1.39
N TYR A 62 -12.28 0.44 2.57
CA TYR A 62 -13.04 0.57 3.80
C TYR A 62 -12.73 1.92 4.46
N ALA A 63 -13.74 2.55 5.02
CA ALA A 63 -13.63 3.84 5.70
C ALA A 63 -14.21 3.76 7.10
N CYS A 64 -13.68 4.58 8.00
CA CYS A 64 -14.34 4.86 9.26
C CYS A 64 -15.64 5.64 8.99
N PRO A 65 -16.77 5.29 9.65
CA PRO A 65 -17.99 6.09 9.59
C PRO A 65 -17.82 7.55 10.03
N HIS A 66 -16.81 7.83 10.86
CA HIS A 66 -16.46 9.17 11.32
C HIS A 66 -15.52 9.93 10.36
N GLY A 67 -15.08 9.29 9.27
CA GLY A 67 -14.37 9.94 8.15
C GLY A 67 -12.87 10.21 8.36
N ASP A 68 -12.28 9.74 9.45
CA ASP A 68 -10.90 10.05 9.83
C ASP A 68 -9.86 9.03 9.34
N TYR A 69 -10.32 7.85 8.92
CA TYR A 69 -9.44 6.75 8.54
C TYR A 69 -9.98 5.97 7.33
N VAL A 70 -9.07 5.64 6.41
CA VAL A 70 -9.33 4.83 5.21
C VAL A 70 -8.31 3.70 5.15
N TRP A 71 -8.79 2.50 4.85
CA TRP A 71 -7.99 1.29 4.76
C TRP A 71 -8.39 0.47 3.53
N TYR A 72 -7.42 -0.14 2.88
CA TYR A 72 -7.62 -1.00 1.71
C TYR A 72 -7.35 -2.44 2.11
N ARG A 73 -8.29 -3.33 1.81
CA ARG A 73 -8.18 -4.75 2.16
C ARG A 73 -7.13 -5.42 1.27
N PRO A 74 -6.01 -5.94 1.83
CA PRO A 74 -4.92 -6.49 1.02
C PRO A 74 -5.31 -7.79 0.30
N ASP A 75 -6.15 -8.61 0.92
CA ASP A 75 -6.59 -9.91 0.42
C ASP A 75 -7.95 -10.33 1.03
N ILE A 76 -8.65 -11.26 0.37
CA ILE A 76 -9.96 -11.75 0.78
C ILE A 76 -9.90 -12.57 2.09
N GLY A 77 -8.72 -13.00 2.53
CA GLY A 77 -8.52 -13.70 3.80
C GLY A 77 -8.37 -12.75 4.99
N THR A 78 -7.89 -11.52 4.76
CA THR A 78 -7.61 -10.55 5.81
C THR A 78 -8.92 -10.09 6.45
N PRO A 79 -9.09 -10.24 7.78
CA PRO A 79 -10.27 -9.76 8.47
C PRO A 79 -10.36 -8.23 8.40
N ILE A 80 -11.58 -7.71 8.30
CA ILE A 80 -11.82 -6.27 8.30
C ILE A 80 -11.61 -5.76 9.72
N GLY A 81 -10.68 -4.83 9.89
CA GLY A 81 -10.34 -4.24 11.19
C GLY A 81 -11.29 -3.12 11.65
N ALA A 82 -10.95 -2.55 12.80
CA ALA A 82 -11.59 -1.34 13.33
C ALA A 82 -10.78 -0.08 12.99
N CYS A 83 -11.43 1.09 13.07
CA CYS A 83 -10.75 2.37 13.01
C CYS A 83 -9.79 2.53 14.21
N PRO A 84 -8.52 2.92 14.02
CA PRO A 84 -7.56 3.05 15.11
C PRO A 84 -7.89 4.22 16.07
N THR A 85 -8.65 5.21 15.62
CA THR A 85 -9.03 6.38 16.44
C THR A 85 -10.33 6.16 17.19
N HIS A 86 -11.35 5.65 16.50
CA HIS A 86 -12.71 5.55 17.02
C HIS A 86 -13.03 4.13 17.54
N HIS A 87 -12.17 3.15 17.25
CA HIS A 87 -12.35 1.74 17.62
C HIS A 87 -13.67 1.11 17.13
N VAL A 88 -14.29 1.69 16.09
CA VAL A 88 -15.50 1.17 15.44
C VAL A 88 -15.15 0.34 14.19
N PRO A 89 -15.99 -0.63 13.80
CA PRO A 89 -15.79 -1.40 12.57
C PRO A 89 -15.71 -0.50 11.34
N LEU A 90 -14.81 -0.82 10.41
CA LEU A 90 -14.72 -0.12 9.14
C LEU A 90 -15.82 -0.59 8.18
N VAL A 91 -16.39 0.35 7.44
CA VAL A 91 -17.47 0.10 6.47
C VAL A 91 -16.96 0.21 5.04
N ARG A 92 -17.51 -0.59 4.14
CA ARG A 92 -17.12 -0.55 2.72
C ARG A 92 -17.52 0.80 2.11
N ALA A 93 -16.59 1.43 1.38
CA ALA A 93 -16.73 2.78 0.84
C ALA A 93 -16.62 2.81 -0.70
#